data_AF-A0A6I0LJK0-F1
#
_entry.id   AF-A0A6I0LJK0-F1
#
_cell.length_a   1.000
_cell.length_b   1.000
_cell.length_c   1.000
_cell.angle_alpha   90.00
_cell.angle_beta   90.00
_cell.angle_gamma   90.00
#
_symmetry.space_group_name_H-M   'P 1'
#
loop_
_entity.id
_entity.type
_entity.pdbx_description
1 polymer ?
#
loop_
_entity_poly.entity_id
_entity_poly.type
_entity_poly.pdbx_seq_one_letter_code
_entity_poly.pdbx_strand_id
1 'polypeptide(L)'
;MEQINTIDKISAVYRNTAEEARQELNKVQQKIYRIGSLRLLLFVAGVVGIIYFWSESWGILACIALITLLPFLFLMKYHNRLFHRKDYLEKKMEINEQELAALDYDTSSFDDGEAYIDPTHLYTYDLDVFGPHSLFQYINRTCTQPGKHRLAHWLGKHLERKEEIIRRQEAVSELAPELKFRQRFRILGLLYKGKAADETELCQWAESPSIFRSRKLLRLLPVLVTGANLICLALVMAGILSASIYGIIWTCFVIAGFGFTGKVTKMQAIYGKKLQILSTYAALLHLMEKQPAQATLLKEIKQQIDGEKRKASHSISRLNKLMDELDQRNNVFMYVILNGLFFWELRQIMRIEAWKEQYAAELPGWLDAIGQMDALNSLATFAYNHPDYIYPKIVQAERKGKGNLNKEEESNSETEAPINAPSSFRLRAEALGHPLMNRDRCVRNDIDMVKRPFFIIVTGANMAGKSTYLRTVGINYLLACIGAPVCARQMEICPARLITSLRTSDSLNDNESYFFAELKRLKLIIDKLQAGEELFIILDEILKGTNSMDKQKGSFSLIKQFMTLQANGIIATHDLLLGTLIDLFPDDIRNYRFEADITDNELTFSYRLRPGIAQNMNACFLMKKMGIAVAN
;
A
#
# COMPACT_ATOMS: atom_id res chain seq x y z
N MET A 1 -19.61 -26.97 -5.48
CA MET A 1 -20.49 -26.75 -4.32
C MET A 1 -19.72 -26.39 -3.05
N GLU A 2 -18.58 -27.03 -2.72
CA GLU A 2 -17.74 -26.65 -1.55
C GLU A 2 -17.12 -25.23 -1.63
N GLN A 3 -16.81 -24.75 -2.84
CA GLN A 3 -16.19 -23.44 -3.07
C GLN A 3 -17.15 -22.25 -2.86
N ILE A 4 -18.37 -22.34 -3.40
CA ILE A 4 -19.45 -21.37 -3.17
C ILE A 4 -19.72 -21.23 -1.67
N ASN A 5 -19.72 -22.36 -0.96
CA ASN A 5 -19.89 -22.45 0.48
C ASN A 5 -18.76 -21.74 1.29
N THR A 6 -17.61 -21.40 0.69
CA THR A 6 -16.52 -20.71 1.41
C THR A 6 -16.55 -19.20 1.19
N ILE A 7 -16.83 -18.74 -0.03
CA ILE A 7 -17.03 -17.31 -0.31
C ILE A 7 -18.28 -16.82 0.43
N ASP A 8 -19.36 -17.59 0.42
CA ASP A 8 -20.58 -17.26 1.17
C ASP A 8 -20.33 -17.12 2.67
N LYS A 9 -19.43 -17.94 3.23
CA LYS A 9 -18.99 -17.79 4.63
C LYS A 9 -18.24 -16.48 4.86
N ILE A 10 -17.32 -16.11 3.97
CA ILE A 10 -16.59 -14.84 4.06
C ILE A 10 -17.56 -13.65 3.95
N SER A 11 -18.46 -13.69 2.97
CA SER A 11 -19.53 -12.69 2.81
C SER A 11 -20.43 -12.60 4.05
N ALA A 12 -20.79 -13.74 4.64
CA ALA A 12 -21.56 -13.77 5.88
C ALA A 12 -20.78 -13.14 7.05
N VAL A 13 -19.47 -13.37 7.16
CA VAL A 13 -18.62 -12.75 8.19
C VAL A 13 -18.63 -11.22 8.05
N TYR A 14 -18.43 -10.69 6.84
CA TYR A 14 -18.47 -9.25 6.61
C TYR A 14 -19.86 -8.65 6.86
N ARG A 15 -20.92 -9.31 6.39
CA ARG A 15 -22.31 -8.88 6.62
C ARG A 15 -22.67 -8.84 8.09
N ASN A 16 -22.40 -9.92 8.84
CA ASN A 16 -22.66 -9.97 10.27
C ASN A 16 -21.86 -8.89 11.01
N THR A 17 -20.59 -8.69 10.64
CA THR A 17 -19.72 -7.68 11.25
C THR A 17 -20.23 -6.26 10.99
N ALA A 18 -20.75 -5.98 9.78
CA ALA A 18 -21.36 -4.70 9.43
C ALA A 18 -22.68 -4.48 10.18
N GLU A 19 -23.55 -5.49 10.26
CA GLU A 19 -24.81 -5.43 11.00
C GLU A 19 -24.61 -5.23 12.50
N GLU A 20 -23.67 -5.95 13.11
CA GLU A 20 -23.27 -5.74 14.51
C GLU A 20 -22.78 -4.32 14.74
N ALA A 21 -21.92 -3.80 13.86
CA ALA A 21 -21.42 -2.43 13.94
C ALA A 21 -22.56 -1.40 13.81
N ARG A 22 -23.52 -1.64 12.91
CA ARG A 22 -24.71 -0.80 12.71
C ARG A 22 -25.62 -0.79 13.94
N GLN A 23 -25.86 -1.94 14.55
CA GLN A 23 -26.65 -2.03 15.79
C GLN A 23 -25.97 -1.31 16.96
N GLU A 24 -24.65 -1.47 17.13
CA GLU A 24 -23.89 -0.74 18.14
C GLU A 24 -23.88 0.77 17.86
N LEU A 25 -23.74 1.17 16.60
CA LEU A 25 -23.73 2.57 16.19
C LEU A 25 -25.04 3.27 16.59
N ASN A 26 -26.18 2.64 16.33
CA ASN A 26 -27.50 3.16 16.71
C ASN A 26 -27.60 3.36 18.24
N LYS A 27 -27.11 2.39 19.04
CA LYS A 27 -27.07 2.49 20.50
C LYS A 27 -26.17 3.65 20.97
N VAL A 28 -25.01 3.84 20.34
CA VAL A 28 -24.07 4.93 20.67
C VAL A 28 -24.65 6.29 20.28
N GLN A 29 -25.30 6.42 19.12
CA GLN A 29 -25.96 7.66 18.70
C GLN A 29 -27.07 8.09 19.66
N GLN A 30 -27.90 7.14 20.13
CA GLN A 30 -28.91 7.42 21.17
C GLN A 30 -28.27 7.90 22.49
N LYS A 31 -27.15 7.28 22.91
CA LYS A 31 -26.40 7.72 24.10
C LYS A 31 -25.81 9.12 23.92
N ILE A 32 -25.27 9.44 22.73
CA ILE A 32 -24.74 10.77 22.40
C ILE A 32 -25.83 11.82 22.56
N TYR A 33 -27.03 11.57 22.03
CA TYR A 33 -28.17 12.46 22.15
C TYR A 33 -28.56 12.70 23.61
N ARG A 34 -28.78 11.62 24.38
CA ARG A 34 -29.15 11.71 25.81
C ARG A 34 -28.12 12.50 26.65
N ILE A 35 -26.83 12.23 26.45
CA ILE A 35 -25.75 12.94 27.15
C ILE A 35 -25.66 14.40 26.68
N GLY A 36 -25.89 14.67 25.40
CA GLY A 36 -25.98 16.02 24.85
C GLY A 36 -27.09 16.84 25.52
N SER A 37 -28.29 16.27 25.63
CA SER A 37 -29.43 16.89 26.32
C SER A 37 -29.14 17.13 27.81
N LEU A 38 -28.51 16.17 28.51
CA LEU A 38 -28.15 16.32 29.93
C LEU A 38 -27.12 17.45 30.13
N ARG A 39 -26.14 17.58 29.24
CA ARG A 39 -25.16 18.68 29.27
C ARG A 39 -25.82 20.04 29.07
N LEU A 40 -26.76 20.14 28.12
CA LEU A 40 -27.51 21.37 27.88
C LEU A 40 -28.34 21.75 29.11
N LEU A 41 -29.03 20.78 29.71
CA LEU A 41 -29.83 21.00 30.93
C LEU A 41 -28.94 21.50 32.08
N LEU A 42 -27.79 20.88 32.32
CA LEU A 42 -26.84 21.32 33.35
C LEU A 42 -26.29 22.73 33.09
N PHE A 43 -26.01 23.06 31.82
CA PHE A 43 -25.55 24.40 31.45
C PHE A 43 -26.63 25.46 31.72
N VAL A 44 -27.86 25.20 31.28
CA VAL A 44 -29.00 26.10 31.52
C VAL A 44 -29.27 26.23 33.02
N ALA A 45 -29.28 25.13 33.77
CA ALA A 45 -29.45 25.14 35.22
C ALA A 45 -28.34 25.96 35.93
N GLY A 46 -27.10 25.87 35.46
CA GLY A 46 -25.99 26.68 35.98
C GLY A 46 -26.18 28.17 35.74
N VAL A 47 -26.56 28.56 34.52
CA VAL A 47 -26.82 29.97 34.17
C VAL A 47 -28.01 30.52 34.95
N VAL A 48 -29.14 29.80 34.96
CA VAL A 48 -30.34 30.20 35.70
C VAL A 48 -30.06 30.28 37.20
N GLY A 49 -29.32 29.34 37.76
CA GLY A 49 -28.90 29.36 39.16
C GLY A 49 -28.05 30.58 39.50
N ILE A 50 -27.09 30.95 38.65
CA ILE A 50 -26.25 32.14 38.87
C ILE A 50 -27.09 33.42 38.80
N ILE A 51 -28.02 33.53 37.85
CA ILE A 51 -28.90 34.71 37.71
C ILE A 51 -29.84 34.83 38.91
N TYR A 52 -30.48 33.73 39.31
CA TYR A 52 -31.45 33.71 40.40
C TYR A 52 -30.82 34.04 41.76
N PHE A 53 -29.61 33.53 42.02
CA PHE A 53 -28.88 33.75 43.28
C PHE A 53 -27.83 34.88 43.18
N TRP A 54 -27.95 35.81 42.24
CA TRP A 54 -26.95 36.87 42.01
C TRP A 54 -26.78 37.82 43.20
N SER A 55 -27.82 37.99 44.02
CA SER A 55 -27.80 38.84 45.22
C SER A 55 -27.20 38.16 46.45
N GLU A 56 -26.89 36.87 46.38
CA GLU A 56 -26.36 36.09 47.50
C GLU A 56 -24.84 36.20 47.63
N SER A 57 -24.29 35.62 48.71
CA SER A 57 -22.85 35.59 48.92
C SER A 57 -22.09 34.88 47.78
N TRP A 58 -20.86 35.34 47.52
CA TRP A 58 -19.95 34.71 46.55
C TRP A 58 -19.75 33.21 46.75
N GLY A 59 -19.88 32.71 47.99
CA GLY A 59 -19.79 31.28 48.32
C GLY A 59 -20.93 30.44 47.73
N ILE A 60 -22.16 30.97 47.71
CA ILE A 60 -23.34 30.29 47.14
C ILE A 60 -23.21 30.21 45.61
N LEU A 61 -22.83 31.32 44.97
CA LEU A 61 -22.57 31.37 43.53
C LEU A 61 -21.45 30.40 43.12
N ALA A 62 -20.36 30.34 43.89
CA ALA A 62 -19.27 29.40 43.65
C ALA A 62 -19.73 27.93 43.80
N CYS A 63 -20.60 27.62 44.76
CA CYS A 63 -21.14 26.28 44.96
C CYS A 63 -22.05 25.85 43.79
N ILE A 64 -22.94 26.73 43.34
CA ILE A 64 -23.81 26.48 42.17
C ILE A 64 -22.96 26.27 40.91
N ALA A 65 -21.96 27.12 40.69
CA ALA A 65 -21.03 26.98 39.58
C ALA A 65 -20.28 25.64 39.66
N LEU A 66 -19.81 25.23 40.84
CA LEU A 66 -19.09 23.97 41.02
C LEU A 66 -19.97 22.74 40.75
N ILE A 67 -21.19 22.71 41.31
CA ILE A 67 -22.15 21.61 41.18
C ILE A 67 -22.61 21.43 39.73
N THR A 68 -22.66 22.50 38.94
CA THR A 68 -23.08 22.42 37.53
C THR A 68 -21.90 22.22 36.58
N LEU A 69 -20.75 22.88 36.83
CA LEU A 69 -19.57 22.84 35.96
C LEU A 69 -18.83 21.50 36.03
N LEU A 70 -18.64 20.90 37.23
CA LEU A 70 -17.89 19.64 37.35
C LEU A 70 -18.59 18.47 36.61
N PRO A 71 -19.91 18.21 36.82
CA PRO A 71 -20.62 17.20 36.05
C PRO A 71 -20.66 17.54 34.55
N PHE A 72 -20.78 18.82 34.19
CA PHE A 72 -20.74 19.24 32.80
C PHE A 72 -19.41 18.90 32.12
N LEU A 73 -18.26 19.17 32.77
CA LEU A 73 -16.93 18.82 32.26
C LEU A 73 -16.73 17.31 32.16
N PHE A 74 -17.22 16.54 33.16
CA PHE A 74 -17.19 15.08 33.10
C PHE A 74 -18.02 14.55 31.92
N LEU A 75 -19.25 15.02 31.75
CA LEU A 75 -20.12 14.63 30.64
C LEU A 75 -19.55 15.07 29.29
N MET A 76 -18.88 16.22 29.21
CA MET A 76 -18.18 16.64 27.99
C MET A 76 -17.11 15.63 27.59
N LYS A 77 -16.28 15.19 28.54
CA LYS A 77 -15.26 14.17 28.28
C LYS A 77 -15.87 12.81 27.89
N TYR A 78 -16.96 12.41 28.55
CA TYR A 78 -17.68 11.18 28.21
C TYR A 78 -18.33 11.25 26.82
N HIS A 79 -18.92 12.39 26.48
CA HIS A 79 -19.51 12.68 25.18
C HIS A 79 -18.48 12.60 24.05
N ASN A 80 -17.29 13.19 24.23
CA ASN A 80 -16.20 13.06 23.26
C ASN A 80 -15.77 11.60 23.05
N ARG A 81 -15.71 10.79 24.12
CA ARG A 81 -15.42 9.35 23.99
C ARG A 81 -16.50 8.61 23.19
N LEU A 82 -17.77 8.96 23.38
CA LEU A 82 -18.87 8.38 22.60
C LEU A 82 -18.77 8.77 21.12
N PHE A 83 -18.39 10.01 20.81
CA PHE A 83 -18.13 10.45 19.43
C PHE A 83 -16.99 9.67 18.77
N HIS A 84 -15.86 9.45 19.46
CA HIS A 84 -14.80 8.61 18.92
C HIS A 84 -15.26 7.16 18.69
N ARG A 85 -16.09 6.61 19.58
CA ARG A 85 -16.68 5.27 19.38
C ARG A 85 -17.63 5.25 18.19
N LYS A 86 -18.42 6.32 17.98
CA LYS A 86 -19.29 6.49 16.82
C LYS A 86 -18.48 6.47 15.52
N ASP A 87 -17.45 7.32 15.41
CA ASP A 87 -16.58 7.37 14.22
C ASP A 87 -15.93 6.00 13.94
N TYR A 88 -15.47 5.30 14.98
CA TYR A 88 -14.92 3.94 14.85
C TYR A 88 -15.94 2.94 14.30
N LEU A 89 -17.19 2.97 14.77
CA LEU A 89 -18.24 2.06 14.34
C LEU A 89 -18.72 2.38 12.92
N GLU A 90 -18.83 3.66 12.56
CA GLU A 90 -19.12 4.10 11.19
C GLU A 90 -18.06 3.58 10.22
N LYS A 91 -16.78 3.77 10.54
CA LYS A 91 -15.68 3.24 9.73
C LYS A 91 -15.64 1.71 9.70
N LYS A 92 -15.95 1.04 10.81
CA LYS A 92 -16.06 -0.43 10.84
C LYS A 92 -17.15 -0.90 9.86
N MET A 93 -18.32 -0.28 9.87
CA MET A 93 -19.41 -0.61 8.96
C MET A 93 -18.99 -0.37 7.50
N GLU A 94 -18.48 0.83 7.19
CA GLU A 94 -18.03 1.25 5.86
C GLU A 94 -17.03 0.26 5.26
N ILE A 95 -15.97 -0.13 5.98
CA ILE A 95 -14.96 -1.05 5.42
C ILE A 95 -15.54 -2.44 5.11
N ASN A 96 -16.49 -2.93 5.91
CA ASN A 96 -17.09 -4.25 5.70
C ASN A 96 -18.08 -4.22 4.51
N GLU A 97 -18.81 -3.13 4.33
CA GLU A 97 -19.66 -2.90 3.15
C GLU A 97 -18.82 -2.80 1.87
N GLN A 98 -17.65 -2.13 1.93
CA GLN A 98 -16.70 -2.10 0.82
C GLN A 98 -16.13 -3.48 0.48
N GLU A 99 -15.82 -4.32 1.48
CA GLU A 99 -15.37 -5.69 1.19
C GLU A 99 -16.47 -6.54 0.55
N LEU A 100 -17.73 -6.38 0.97
CA LEU A 100 -18.86 -7.06 0.35
C LEU A 100 -18.99 -6.67 -1.13
N ALA A 101 -18.93 -5.36 -1.43
CA ALA A 101 -18.95 -4.88 -2.82
C ALA A 101 -17.76 -5.43 -3.64
N ALA A 102 -16.57 -5.48 -3.04
CA ALA A 102 -15.37 -5.99 -3.69
C ALA A 102 -15.45 -7.49 -4.04
N LEU A 103 -16.10 -8.30 -3.19
CA LEU A 103 -16.35 -9.71 -3.47
C LEU A 103 -17.25 -9.91 -4.69
N ASP A 104 -18.13 -8.95 -4.95
CA ASP A 104 -18.99 -8.86 -6.15
C ASP A 104 -18.33 -8.08 -7.31
N TYR A 105 -17.00 -7.92 -7.28
CA TYR A 105 -16.19 -7.23 -8.30
C TYR A 105 -16.42 -5.72 -8.43
N ASP A 106 -17.09 -5.08 -7.48
CA ASP A 106 -17.16 -3.62 -7.39
C ASP A 106 -16.02 -3.08 -6.53
N THR A 107 -15.00 -2.54 -7.19
CA THR A 107 -13.81 -1.94 -6.56
C THR A 107 -13.85 -0.41 -6.53
N SER A 108 -14.97 0.22 -6.87
CA SER A 108 -15.09 1.68 -7.02
C SER A 108 -14.70 2.48 -5.77
N SER A 109 -14.82 1.86 -4.59
CA SER A 109 -14.49 2.48 -3.30
C SER A 109 -12.99 2.52 -2.99
N PHE A 110 -12.15 1.84 -3.78
CA PHE A 110 -10.71 1.77 -3.55
C PHE A 110 -9.95 2.64 -4.55
N ASP A 111 -8.87 3.25 -4.08
CA ASP A 111 -7.94 4.01 -4.91
C ASP A 111 -7.29 3.10 -5.96
N ASP A 112 -7.29 3.58 -7.19
CA ASP A 112 -6.95 2.83 -8.39
C ASP A 112 -5.46 2.93 -8.77
N GLY A 113 -4.71 3.77 -8.06
CA GLY A 113 -3.29 3.97 -8.31
C GLY A 113 -2.99 4.72 -9.61
N GLU A 114 -3.91 5.52 -10.14
CA GLU A 114 -3.71 6.31 -11.37
C GLU A 114 -2.39 7.11 -11.34
N ALA A 115 -1.99 7.63 -10.18
CA ALA A 115 -0.74 8.34 -9.97
C ALA A 115 0.55 7.51 -10.24
N TYR A 116 0.45 6.19 -10.38
CA TYR A 116 1.57 5.28 -10.64
C TYR A 116 1.59 4.71 -12.06
N ILE A 117 0.69 5.17 -12.95
CA ILE A 117 0.69 4.76 -14.36
C ILE A 117 1.97 5.24 -15.04
N ASP A 118 2.72 4.29 -15.62
CA ASP A 118 3.91 4.56 -16.41
C ASP A 118 3.87 3.71 -17.70
N PRO A 119 3.57 4.31 -18.86
CA PRO A 119 3.55 3.62 -20.15
C PRO A 119 4.91 3.02 -20.56
N THR A 120 6.01 3.54 -20.03
CA THR A 120 7.36 3.08 -20.37
C THR A 120 7.80 1.87 -19.56
N HIS A 121 7.06 1.55 -18.49
CA HIS A 121 7.39 0.43 -17.61
C HIS A 121 7.43 -0.91 -18.35
N LEU A 122 8.22 -1.85 -17.82
CA LEU A 122 8.43 -3.17 -18.42
C LEU A 122 7.17 -4.03 -18.52
N TYR A 123 6.12 -3.76 -17.74
CA TYR A 123 4.92 -4.61 -17.69
C TYR A 123 3.66 -4.01 -17.05
N THR A 124 3.76 -2.97 -16.21
CA THR A 124 2.60 -2.51 -15.42
C THR A 124 1.48 -1.93 -16.27
N TYR A 125 1.82 -1.19 -17.32
CA TYR A 125 0.86 -0.61 -18.25
C TYR A 125 0.13 -1.68 -19.10
N ASP A 126 0.87 -2.68 -19.56
CA ASP A 126 0.36 -3.76 -20.40
C ASP A 126 -0.59 -4.72 -19.66
N LEU A 127 -0.31 -4.94 -18.38
CA LEU A 127 -1.01 -5.87 -17.49
C LEU A 127 -2.11 -5.19 -16.66
N ASP A 128 -2.45 -3.93 -16.94
CA ASP A 128 -3.46 -3.19 -16.18
C ASP A 128 -3.20 -3.22 -14.67
N VAL A 129 -1.94 -2.97 -14.27
CA VAL A 129 -1.54 -3.00 -12.86
C VAL A 129 -2.06 -1.79 -12.11
N PHE A 130 -2.12 -0.62 -12.75
CA PHE A 130 -2.59 0.64 -12.19
C PHE A 130 -3.69 1.28 -13.06
N GLY A 131 -4.51 2.13 -12.46
CA GLY A 131 -5.64 2.81 -13.10
C GLY A 131 -6.99 2.13 -12.82
N PRO A 132 -8.08 2.63 -13.42
CA PRO A 132 -9.42 2.10 -13.18
C PRO A 132 -9.54 0.63 -13.55
N HIS A 133 -10.20 -0.17 -12.69
CA HIS A 133 -10.38 -1.61 -12.84
C HIS A 133 -9.05 -2.40 -12.91
N SER A 134 -8.01 -1.90 -12.24
CA SER A 134 -6.67 -2.50 -12.23
C SER A 134 -6.45 -3.53 -11.12
N LEU A 135 -5.32 -4.26 -11.23
CA LEU A 135 -4.84 -5.17 -10.18
C LEU A 135 -4.58 -4.42 -8.86
N PHE A 136 -4.00 -3.22 -8.91
CA PHE A 136 -3.77 -2.40 -7.72
C PHE A 136 -5.10 -2.07 -7.04
N GLN A 137 -6.10 -1.57 -7.80
CA GLN A 137 -7.40 -1.23 -7.24
C GLN A 137 -8.08 -2.43 -6.56
N TYR A 138 -7.94 -3.62 -7.15
CA TYR A 138 -8.52 -4.85 -6.62
C TYR A 138 -7.90 -5.28 -5.27
N ILE A 139 -6.58 -5.14 -5.13
CA ILE A 139 -5.81 -5.58 -3.96
C ILE A 139 -5.76 -4.51 -2.86
N ASN A 140 -5.76 -3.24 -3.22
CA ASN A 140 -5.45 -2.14 -2.33
C ASN A 140 -6.46 -2.01 -1.18
N ARG A 141 -5.96 -2.12 0.06
CA ARG A 141 -6.67 -1.82 1.31
C ARG A 141 -5.88 -0.89 2.21
N THR A 142 -4.86 -0.25 1.65
CA THR A 142 -3.94 0.61 2.38
C THR A 142 -4.70 1.79 3.00
N CYS A 143 -4.26 2.20 4.18
CA CYS A 143 -4.85 3.31 4.93
C CYS A 143 -3.82 4.42 5.21
N THR A 144 -2.58 4.23 4.78
CA THR A 144 -1.45 5.15 4.95
C THR A 144 -0.78 5.44 3.61
N GLN A 145 -0.22 6.64 3.44
CA GLN A 145 0.53 6.98 2.22
C GLN A 145 1.79 6.11 2.03
N PRO A 146 2.61 5.86 3.07
CA PRO A 146 3.74 4.93 2.96
C PRO A 146 3.30 3.53 2.52
N GLY A 147 2.16 3.05 3.04
CA GLY A 147 1.57 1.77 2.65
C GLY A 147 1.15 1.72 1.19
N LYS A 148 0.44 2.75 0.72
CA LYS A 148 0.02 2.90 -0.68
C LYS A 148 1.24 2.86 -1.62
N HIS A 149 2.25 3.66 -1.33
CA HIS A 149 3.48 3.71 -2.13
C HIS A 149 4.23 2.37 -2.08
N ARG A 150 4.29 1.71 -0.92
CA ARG A 150 4.92 0.39 -0.78
C ARG A 150 4.24 -0.67 -1.63
N LEU A 151 2.91 -0.74 -1.59
CA LEU A 151 2.13 -1.70 -2.38
C LEU A 151 2.31 -1.44 -3.88
N ALA A 152 2.24 -0.18 -4.31
CA ALA A 152 2.50 0.20 -5.70
C ALA A 152 3.92 -0.17 -6.12
N HIS A 153 4.91 0.08 -5.27
CA HIS A 153 6.30 -0.31 -5.53
C HIS A 153 6.45 -1.83 -5.69
N TRP A 154 5.81 -2.65 -4.85
CA TRP A 154 5.87 -4.12 -5.00
C TRP A 154 5.24 -4.61 -6.30
N LEU A 155 4.13 -3.99 -6.74
CA LEU A 155 3.47 -4.29 -8.00
C LEU A 155 4.24 -3.78 -9.22
N GLY A 156 5.00 -2.68 -9.10
CA GLY A 156 5.87 -2.16 -10.15
C GLY A 156 7.25 -2.83 -10.19
N LYS A 157 7.74 -3.34 -9.07
CA LYS A 157 9.03 -4.03 -8.97
C LYS A 157 8.87 -5.35 -8.21
N HIS A 158 8.48 -6.38 -8.95
CA HIS A 158 8.34 -7.72 -8.39
C HIS A 158 9.70 -8.28 -7.94
N LEU A 159 9.67 -9.26 -7.04
CA LEU A 159 10.89 -9.91 -6.55
C LEU A 159 11.41 -10.92 -7.59
N GLU A 160 12.73 -11.06 -7.65
CA GLU A 160 13.43 -11.99 -8.56
C GLU A 160 14.15 -13.12 -7.77
N ARG A 161 14.10 -13.08 -6.43
CA ARG A 161 14.77 -14.06 -5.56
C ARG A 161 13.76 -14.89 -4.79
N LYS A 162 14.00 -16.21 -4.79
CA LYS A 162 13.14 -17.19 -4.13
C LYS A 162 12.93 -16.90 -2.65
N GLU A 163 14.01 -16.60 -1.94
CA GLU A 163 14.01 -16.40 -0.49
C GLU A 163 13.16 -15.19 -0.10
N GLU A 164 13.24 -14.11 -0.87
CA GLU A 164 12.47 -12.88 -0.63
C GLU A 164 10.97 -13.12 -0.88
N ILE A 165 10.63 -13.89 -1.92
CA ILE A 165 9.22 -14.24 -2.23
C ILE A 165 8.63 -15.08 -1.11
N ILE A 166 9.33 -16.14 -0.70
CA ILE A 166 8.87 -17.05 0.37
C ILE A 166 8.69 -16.28 1.68
N ARG A 167 9.65 -15.44 2.07
CA ARG A 167 9.56 -14.61 3.29
C ARG A 167 8.31 -13.73 3.29
N ARG A 168 7.90 -13.22 2.13
CA ARG A 168 6.66 -12.44 2.01
C ARG A 168 5.41 -13.33 1.99
N GLN A 169 5.44 -14.47 1.30
CA GLN A 169 4.33 -15.44 1.32
C GLN A 169 3.99 -15.87 2.75
N GLU A 170 5.01 -16.18 3.56
CA GLU A 170 4.85 -16.55 4.98
C GLU A 170 4.19 -15.42 5.78
N ALA A 171 4.64 -14.17 5.60
CA ALA A 171 4.07 -13.02 6.29
C ALA A 171 2.60 -12.77 5.90
N VAL A 172 2.28 -12.86 4.60
CA VAL A 172 0.91 -12.71 4.09
C VAL A 172 0.02 -13.85 4.62
N SER A 173 0.52 -15.08 4.61
CA SER A 173 -0.22 -16.26 5.09
C SER A 173 -0.47 -16.22 6.60
N GLU A 174 0.46 -15.70 7.39
CA GLU A 174 0.27 -15.50 8.84
C GLU A 174 -0.76 -14.40 9.12
N LEU A 175 -0.74 -13.30 8.35
CA LEU A 175 -1.67 -12.20 8.55
C LEU A 175 -3.07 -12.48 7.99
N ALA A 176 -3.25 -13.36 7.00
CA ALA A 176 -4.53 -13.66 6.34
C ALA A 176 -5.66 -14.19 7.26
N PRO A 177 -5.42 -15.03 8.28
CA PRO A 177 -6.47 -15.43 9.23
C PRO A 177 -6.79 -14.34 10.28
N GLU A 178 -5.90 -13.37 10.49
CA GLU A 178 -5.99 -12.35 11.57
C GLU A 178 -6.96 -11.18 11.26
N LEU A 179 -8.21 -11.50 10.94
CA LEU A 179 -9.22 -10.53 10.45
C LEU A 179 -9.40 -9.32 11.38
N LYS A 180 -9.49 -9.58 12.70
CA LYS A 180 -9.69 -8.52 13.70
C LYS A 180 -8.53 -7.53 13.74
N PHE A 181 -7.29 -8.01 13.58
CA PHE A 181 -6.11 -7.17 13.51
C PHE A 181 -6.14 -6.32 12.24
N ARG A 182 -6.32 -6.94 11.06
CA ARG A 182 -6.34 -6.24 9.77
C ARG A 182 -7.41 -5.15 9.71
N GLN A 183 -8.63 -5.47 10.12
CA GLN A 183 -9.73 -4.48 10.17
C GLN A 183 -9.42 -3.36 11.16
N ARG A 184 -8.92 -3.67 12.35
CA ARG A 184 -8.59 -2.64 13.35
C ARG A 184 -7.46 -1.74 12.86
N PHE A 185 -6.45 -2.29 12.18
CA PHE A 185 -5.37 -1.53 11.56
C PHE A 185 -5.94 -0.54 10.53
N ARG A 186 -6.73 -1.04 9.58
CA ARG A 186 -7.36 -0.22 8.54
C ARG A 186 -8.28 0.86 9.10
N ILE A 187 -9.15 0.52 10.06
CA ILE A 187 -10.05 1.50 10.71
C ILE A 187 -9.24 2.59 11.39
N LEU A 188 -8.22 2.24 12.18
CA LEU A 188 -7.40 3.24 12.87
C LEU A 188 -6.70 4.18 11.89
N GLY A 189 -6.16 3.67 10.78
CA GLY A 189 -5.57 4.48 9.72
C GLY A 189 -6.55 5.45 9.06
N LEU A 190 -7.78 4.99 8.80
CA LEU A 190 -8.83 5.78 8.12
C LEU A 190 -9.57 6.76 9.04
N LEU A 191 -9.41 6.68 10.37
CA LEU A 191 -10.07 7.60 11.30
C LEU A 191 -9.51 9.03 11.25
N TYR A 192 -8.32 9.22 10.68
CA TYR A 192 -7.76 10.54 10.48
C TYR A 192 -8.48 11.28 9.35
N LYS A 193 -9.14 12.40 9.69
CA LYS A 193 -9.90 13.23 8.74
C LYS A 193 -9.08 14.37 8.11
N GLY A 194 -7.77 14.44 8.36
CA GLY A 194 -6.90 15.49 7.83
C GLY A 194 -6.28 15.12 6.47
N LYS A 195 -5.73 16.10 5.74
CA LYS A 195 -4.90 15.81 4.56
C LYS A 195 -3.68 15.00 5.02
N ALA A 196 -3.39 13.90 4.31
CA ALA A 196 -2.18 13.14 4.57
C ALA A 196 -0.97 14.06 4.41
N ALA A 197 -0.13 14.15 5.44
CA ALA A 197 1.17 14.77 5.31
C ALA A 197 2.03 13.84 4.45
N ASP A 198 2.81 14.41 3.54
CA ASP A 198 3.77 13.63 2.78
C ASP A 198 4.87 13.13 3.74
N GLU A 199 5.30 11.88 3.57
CA GLU A 199 6.42 11.28 4.30
C GLU A 199 7.67 12.14 4.18
N THR A 200 7.90 12.69 2.98
CA THR A 200 9.03 13.58 2.70
C THR A 200 9.04 14.81 3.60
N GLU A 201 7.87 15.39 3.88
CA GLU A 201 7.75 16.59 4.72
C GLU A 201 7.98 16.29 6.20
N LEU A 202 7.57 15.11 6.67
CA LEU A 202 7.84 14.65 8.04
C LEU A 202 9.34 14.39 8.23
N CYS A 203 9.99 13.78 7.24
CA CYS A 203 11.43 13.57 7.25
C CYS A 203 12.20 14.89 7.18
N GLN A 204 11.83 15.83 6.30
CA GLN A 204 12.42 17.17 6.25
C GLN A 204 12.27 17.94 7.58
N TRP A 205 11.10 17.81 8.23
CA TRP A 205 10.93 18.36 9.56
C TRP A 205 11.90 17.73 10.55
N ALA A 206 12.02 16.40 10.56
CA ALA A 206 12.90 15.65 11.45
C ALA A 206 14.38 16.01 11.25
N GLU A 207 14.79 16.38 10.05
CA GLU A 207 16.17 16.78 9.71
C GLU A 207 16.48 18.26 9.97
N SER A 208 15.46 19.12 10.08
CA SER A 208 15.71 20.57 10.24
C SER A 208 16.51 20.92 11.52
N PRO A 209 17.25 22.04 11.57
CA PRO A 209 18.13 22.33 12.71
C PRO A 209 17.37 22.69 14.01
N SER A 210 17.91 22.28 15.17
CA SER A 210 17.44 22.67 16.51
C SER A 210 17.96 24.05 16.91
N ILE A 211 17.24 25.10 16.54
CA ILE A 211 17.68 26.50 16.69
C ILE A 211 17.58 26.98 18.15
N PHE A 212 16.57 26.53 18.91
CA PHE A 212 16.29 27.06 20.25
C PHE A 212 17.16 26.38 21.32
N ARG A 213 17.37 25.07 21.23
CA ARG A 213 18.13 24.25 22.17
C ARG A 213 19.63 24.45 22.03
N SER A 214 20.14 24.77 20.84
CA SER A 214 21.57 25.00 20.57
C SER A 214 22.13 26.26 21.26
N ARG A 215 21.29 27.27 21.51
CA ARG A 215 21.71 28.54 22.13
C ARG A 215 21.59 28.50 23.66
N LYS A 216 22.72 28.59 24.37
CA LYS A 216 22.77 28.56 25.85
C LYS A 216 21.89 29.63 26.53
N LEU A 217 21.85 30.85 25.96
CA LEU A 217 21.02 31.95 26.47
C LEU A 217 19.52 31.62 26.48
N LEU A 218 19.03 31.02 25.39
CA LEU A 218 17.61 30.63 25.28
C LEU A 218 17.25 29.47 26.21
N ARG A 219 18.23 28.60 26.52
CA ARG A 219 18.06 27.51 27.48
C ARG A 219 17.90 27.99 28.92
N LEU A 220 18.61 29.06 29.29
CA LEU A 220 18.56 29.63 30.64
C LEU A 220 17.30 30.48 30.87
N LEU A 221 16.76 31.10 29.83
CA LEU A 221 15.65 32.06 29.92
C LEU A 221 14.42 31.53 30.68
N PRO A 222 13.88 30.31 30.42
CA PRO A 222 12.70 29.82 31.14
C PRO A 222 12.99 29.49 32.61
N VAL A 223 14.22 29.12 32.94
CA VAL A 223 14.63 28.85 34.33
C VAL A 223 14.73 30.17 35.09
N LEU A 224 15.35 31.19 34.48
CA LEU A 224 15.49 32.52 35.05
C LEU A 224 14.14 33.18 35.31
N VAL A 225 13.21 33.15 34.34
CA VAL A 225 11.87 33.73 34.53
C VAL A 225 11.05 32.99 35.57
N THR A 226 11.11 31.64 35.60
CA THR A 226 10.44 30.87 36.65
C THR A 226 11.00 31.23 38.03
N GLY A 227 12.33 31.32 38.16
CA GLY A 227 13.00 31.71 39.40
C GLY A 227 12.65 33.14 39.84
N ALA A 228 12.64 34.09 38.90
CA ALA A 228 12.29 35.48 39.16
C ALA A 228 10.84 35.62 39.65
N ASN A 229 9.88 34.91 39.04
CA ASN A 229 8.50 34.89 39.49
C ASN A 229 8.33 34.28 40.89
N LEU A 230 9.04 33.19 41.21
CA LEU A 230 9.04 32.60 42.55
C LEU A 230 9.61 33.55 43.61
N ILE A 231 10.72 34.24 43.30
CA ILE A 231 11.31 35.24 44.19
C ILE A 231 10.35 36.42 44.39
N CYS A 232 9.77 36.96 43.32
CA CYS A 232 8.81 38.06 43.43
C CYS A 232 7.59 37.66 44.26
N LEU A 233 7.06 36.46 44.06
CA LEU A 233 5.93 35.95 44.86
C LEU A 233 6.29 35.83 46.33
N ALA A 234 7.48 35.32 46.67
CA ALA A 234 7.97 35.24 48.04
C ALA A 234 8.14 36.63 48.68
N LEU A 235 8.65 37.61 47.93
CA LEU A 235 8.80 39.00 48.38
C LEU A 235 7.45 39.69 48.60
N VAL A 236 6.44 39.38 47.78
CA VAL A 236 5.06 39.87 47.98
C VAL A 236 4.46 39.27 49.26
N MET A 237 4.63 37.96 49.47
CA MET A 237 4.15 37.28 50.69
C MET A 237 4.85 37.78 51.96
N ALA A 238 6.13 38.16 51.85
CA ALA A 238 6.89 38.77 52.94
C ALA A 238 6.56 40.27 53.16
N GLY A 239 5.67 40.86 52.35
CA GLY A 239 5.30 42.28 52.42
C GLY A 239 6.39 43.25 51.95
N ILE A 240 7.47 42.75 51.35
CA ILE A 240 8.62 43.54 50.88
C ILE A 240 8.32 44.17 49.51
N LEU A 241 7.57 43.46 48.66
CA LEU A 241 7.22 43.90 47.31
C LEU A 241 5.72 44.15 47.20
N SER A 242 5.30 45.28 46.61
CA SER A 242 3.88 45.52 46.35
C SER A 242 3.37 44.63 45.21
N ALA A 243 2.10 44.21 45.30
CA ALA A 243 1.47 43.40 44.27
C ALA A 243 1.41 44.11 42.90
N SER A 244 1.35 45.44 42.88
CA SER A 244 1.36 46.24 41.65
C SER A 244 2.70 46.17 40.91
N ILE A 245 3.83 46.21 41.62
CA ILE A 245 5.17 46.08 41.01
C ILE A 245 5.35 44.67 40.43
N TYR A 246 4.90 43.63 41.15
CA TYR A 246 4.92 42.26 40.60
C TYR A 246 4.07 42.15 39.32
N GLY A 247 2.89 42.78 39.28
CA GLY A 247 2.06 42.83 38.08
C GLY A 247 2.77 43.46 36.87
N ILE A 248 3.56 44.52 37.08
CA ILE A 248 4.37 45.15 36.03
C ILE A 248 5.47 44.20 35.55
N ILE A 249 6.22 43.57 36.48
CA ILE A 249 7.29 42.61 36.13
C ILE A 249 6.74 41.44 35.32
N TRP A 250 5.61 40.88 35.76
CA TRP A 250 4.92 39.81 35.07
C TRP A 250 4.45 40.24 33.67
N THR A 251 3.89 41.44 33.53
CA THR A 251 3.49 42.00 32.24
C THR A 251 4.69 42.17 31.29
N CYS A 252 5.84 42.61 31.80
CA CYS A 252 7.08 42.67 31.03
C CYS A 252 7.53 41.29 30.52
N PHE A 253 7.39 40.23 31.33
CA PHE A 253 7.66 38.87 30.89
C PHE A 253 6.69 38.40 29.79
N VAL A 254 5.40 38.70 29.92
CA VAL A 254 4.41 38.41 28.87
C VAL A 254 4.77 39.12 27.56
N ILE A 255 5.13 40.41 27.62
CA ILE A 255 5.56 41.19 26.44
C ILE A 255 6.82 40.60 25.81
N ALA A 256 7.83 40.28 26.61
CA ALA A 256 9.06 39.65 26.12
C ALA A 256 8.80 38.29 25.46
N GLY A 257 7.77 37.56 25.89
CA GLY A 257 7.34 36.30 25.29
C GLY A 257 6.92 36.43 23.83
N PHE A 258 6.27 37.54 23.45
CA PHE A 258 5.83 37.79 22.07
C PHE A 258 6.99 37.87 21.08
N GLY A 259 8.21 38.19 21.53
CA GLY A 259 9.41 38.21 20.68
C GLY A 259 9.75 36.85 20.07
N PHE A 260 9.27 35.75 20.68
CA PHE A 260 9.48 34.40 20.17
C PHE A 260 8.31 33.90 19.33
N THR A 261 7.08 34.29 19.68
CA THR A 261 5.83 33.77 19.10
C THR A 261 5.79 33.77 17.58
N GLY A 262 6.35 34.80 16.91
CA GLY A 262 6.39 34.86 15.44
C GLY A 262 7.15 33.69 14.80
N LYS A 263 8.29 33.28 15.37
CA LYS A 263 9.09 32.14 14.86
C LYS A 263 8.41 30.81 15.12
N VAL A 264 7.82 30.66 16.31
CA VAL A 264 7.11 29.43 16.69
C VAL A 264 5.83 29.25 15.87
N THR A 265 5.13 30.35 15.59
CA THR A 265 3.92 30.34 14.76
C THR A 265 4.23 29.91 13.35
N LYS A 266 5.33 30.36 12.74
CA LYS A 266 5.78 29.86 11.43
C LYS A 266 6.06 28.35 11.47
N MET A 267 6.80 27.86 12.46
CA MET A 267 7.09 26.42 12.59
C MET A 267 5.83 25.58 12.77
N GLN A 268 4.90 26.01 13.63
CA GLN A 268 3.64 25.30 13.85
C GLN A 268 2.68 25.40 12.66
N ALA A 269 2.65 26.51 11.93
CA ALA A 269 1.83 26.64 10.74
C ALA A 269 2.27 25.65 9.64
N ILE A 270 3.59 25.44 9.50
CA ILE A 270 4.16 24.52 8.51
C ILE A 270 3.94 23.06 8.91
N TYR A 271 4.19 22.71 10.19
CA TYR A 271 4.26 21.31 10.61
C TYR A 271 3.14 20.85 11.55
N GLY A 272 2.44 21.76 12.25
CA GLY A 272 1.47 21.41 13.30
C GLY A 272 0.29 20.58 12.79
N LYS A 273 -0.38 21.03 11.72
CA LYS A 273 -1.49 20.26 11.11
C LYS A 273 -1.02 18.93 10.52
N LYS A 274 0.23 18.87 10.05
CA LYS A 274 0.82 17.69 9.42
C LYS A 274 1.21 16.63 10.45
N LEU A 275 1.73 17.07 11.59
CA LEU A 275 2.13 16.21 12.70
C LEU A 275 0.93 15.59 13.45
N GLN A 276 -0.30 16.08 13.26
CA GLN A 276 -1.49 15.43 13.84
C GLN A 276 -1.71 13.99 13.33
N ILE A 277 -1.22 13.65 12.13
CA ILE A 277 -1.23 12.28 11.60
C ILE A 277 -0.43 11.30 12.45
N LEU A 278 0.55 11.80 13.21
CA LEU A 278 1.38 10.98 14.07
C LEU A 278 0.58 10.33 15.19
N SER A 279 -0.58 10.88 15.57
CA SER A 279 -1.48 10.23 16.54
C SER A 279 -2.02 8.91 16.00
N THR A 280 -2.37 8.88 14.72
CA THR A 280 -2.76 7.67 13.99
C THR A 280 -1.59 6.70 13.90
N TYR A 281 -0.41 7.17 13.50
CA TYR A 281 0.78 6.31 13.42
C TYR A 281 1.18 5.71 14.77
N ALA A 282 1.09 6.47 15.87
CA ALA A 282 1.30 5.94 17.21
C ALA A 282 0.30 4.82 17.55
N ALA A 283 -0.97 4.96 17.15
CA ALA A 283 -1.99 3.94 17.36
C ALA A 283 -1.75 2.68 16.50
N LEU A 284 -1.29 2.84 15.25
CA LEU A 284 -0.91 1.72 14.37
C LEU A 284 0.31 0.98 14.91
N LEU A 285 1.36 1.69 15.30
CA LEU A 285 2.57 1.10 15.91
C LEU A 285 2.22 0.33 17.19
N HIS A 286 1.38 0.88 18.06
CA HIS A 286 0.93 0.18 19.27
C HIS A 286 0.15 -1.10 18.95
N LEU A 287 -0.59 -1.12 17.84
CA LEU A 287 -1.27 -2.33 17.36
C LEU A 287 -0.27 -3.36 16.84
N MET A 288 0.73 -2.93 16.07
CA MET A 288 1.82 -3.77 15.56
C MET A 288 2.65 -4.40 16.67
N GLU A 289 3.03 -3.62 17.70
CA GLU A 289 3.80 -4.07 18.86
C GLU A 289 3.10 -5.23 19.60
N LYS A 290 1.77 -5.25 19.59
CA LYS A 290 0.95 -6.26 20.27
C LYS A 290 0.67 -7.51 19.43
N GLN A 291 0.79 -7.42 18.11
CA GLN A 291 0.55 -8.55 17.24
C GLN A 291 1.68 -9.58 17.42
N PRO A 292 1.37 -10.88 17.63
CA PRO A 292 2.37 -11.93 17.56
C PRO A 292 2.93 -12.00 16.13
N ALA A 293 4.22 -12.35 16.02
CA ALA A 293 4.91 -12.46 14.74
C ALA A 293 5.77 -13.73 14.72
N GLN A 294 5.47 -14.65 13.80
CA GLN A 294 6.21 -15.90 13.62
C GLN A 294 7.08 -15.85 12.35
N ALA A 295 6.55 -15.30 11.26
CA ALA A 295 7.22 -15.08 10.00
C ALA A 295 8.41 -14.14 10.17
N THR A 296 9.50 -14.47 9.47
CA THR A 296 10.79 -13.75 9.58
C THR A 296 10.63 -12.27 9.24
N LEU A 297 9.89 -11.95 8.16
CA LEU A 297 9.64 -10.56 7.75
C LEU A 297 8.86 -9.77 8.81
N LEU A 298 7.83 -10.37 9.44
CA LEU A 298 7.05 -9.68 10.48
C LEU A 298 7.87 -9.45 11.75
N LYS A 299 8.77 -10.39 12.10
CA LYS A 299 9.70 -10.22 13.22
C LYS A 299 10.67 -9.06 12.98
N GLU A 300 11.21 -8.93 11.76
CA GLU A 300 12.08 -7.81 11.40
C GLU A 300 11.36 -6.46 11.47
N ILE A 301 10.15 -6.37 10.89
CA ILE A 301 9.31 -5.16 10.99
C ILE A 301 9.04 -4.80 12.45
N LYS A 302 8.79 -5.81 13.30
CA LYS A 302 8.58 -5.60 14.73
C LYS A 302 9.86 -5.15 15.47
N GLN A 303 11.01 -5.70 15.10
CA GLN A 303 12.29 -5.31 15.66
C GLN A 303 12.65 -3.85 15.30
N GLN A 304 12.28 -3.37 14.12
CA GLN A 304 12.47 -1.97 13.72
C GLN A 304 11.72 -0.97 14.62
N ILE A 305 10.63 -1.40 15.27
CA ILE A 305 9.78 -0.52 16.13
C ILE A 305 9.99 -0.76 17.64
N ASP A 306 10.53 -1.91 18.03
CA ASP A 306 10.97 -2.21 19.39
C ASP A 306 12.43 -1.71 19.60
N GLY A 307 12.62 -0.38 19.59
CA GLY A 307 13.95 0.23 19.80
C GLY A 307 14.55 -0.02 21.19
N GLU A 308 15.89 0.06 21.31
CA GLU A 308 16.64 -0.27 22.54
C GLU A 308 16.25 0.55 23.78
N LYS A 309 15.83 1.81 23.59
CA LYS A 309 15.55 2.74 24.71
C LYS A 309 14.07 2.81 25.05
N ARG A 310 13.18 2.87 24.05
CA ARG A 310 11.72 2.95 24.17
C ARG A 310 11.04 2.49 22.88
N LYS A 311 9.83 1.96 23.01
CA LYS A 311 8.95 1.58 21.89
C LYS A 311 8.56 2.79 21.03
N ALA A 312 8.49 2.58 19.72
CA ALA A 312 8.13 3.60 18.74
C ALA A 312 6.77 4.26 19.02
N SER A 313 5.74 3.47 19.40
CA SER A 313 4.41 4.00 19.71
C SER A 313 4.43 5.05 20.83
N HIS A 314 5.19 4.78 21.89
CA HIS A 314 5.36 5.69 23.03
C HIS A 314 6.14 6.95 22.66
N SER A 315 7.18 6.81 21.83
CA SER A 315 7.99 7.94 21.37
C SER A 315 7.15 8.89 20.51
N ILE A 316 6.39 8.37 19.54
CA ILE A 316 5.50 9.19 18.71
C ILE A 316 4.34 9.77 19.54
N SER A 317 3.74 8.99 20.44
CA SER A 317 2.68 9.48 21.35
C SER A 317 3.16 10.63 22.23
N ARG A 318 4.42 10.59 22.69
CA ARG A 318 5.03 11.69 23.44
C ARG A 318 5.17 12.96 22.60
N LEU A 319 5.57 12.84 21.32
CA LEU A 319 5.64 13.99 20.43
C LEU A 319 4.25 14.61 20.22
N ASN A 320 3.22 13.81 19.97
CA ASN A 320 1.84 14.30 19.87
C ASN A 320 1.44 15.07 21.12
N LYS A 321 1.71 14.52 22.31
CA LYS A 321 1.42 15.21 23.57
C LYS A 321 2.15 16.54 23.70
N LEU A 322 3.42 16.63 23.29
CA LEU A 322 4.17 17.88 23.31
C LEU A 322 3.59 18.93 22.34
N MET A 323 3.09 18.48 21.19
CA MET A 323 2.42 19.33 20.19
C MET A 323 1.04 19.80 20.69
N ASP A 324 0.22 18.90 21.22
CA ASP A 324 -1.08 19.24 21.83
C ASP A 324 -0.91 20.19 23.01
N GLU A 325 0.15 19.98 23.81
CA GLU A 325 0.54 20.93 24.85
C GLU A 325 0.84 22.27 24.20
N LEU A 326 1.74 22.36 23.21
CA LEU A 326 2.10 23.61 22.50
C LEU A 326 0.88 24.37 21.94
N ASP A 327 -0.14 23.65 21.45
CA ASP A 327 -1.38 24.21 20.93
C ASP A 327 -2.19 25.01 21.97
N GLN A 328 -1.99 24.77 23.27
CA GLN A 328 -2.62 25.54 24.34
C GLN A 328 -2.29 27.03 24.26
N ARG A 329 -1.19 27.42 23.59
CA ARG A 329 -0.85 28.82 23.37
C ARG A 329 -1.89 29.58 22.55
N ASN A 330 -2.70 28.89 21.75
CA ASN A 330 -3.75 29.51 20.96
C ASN A 330 -4.89 30.04 21.84
N ASN A 331 -4.96 29.59 23.11
CA ASN A 331 -5.83 30.19 24.12
C ASN A 331 -5.11 31.38 24.78
N VAL A 332 -5.59 32.60 24.48
CA VAL A 332 -5.00 33.86 24.98
C VAL A 332 -4.83 33.88 26.50
N PHE A 333 -5.82 33.37 27.25
CA PHE A 333 -5.74 33.30 28.72
C PHE A 333 -4.60 32.38 29.18
N MET A 334 -4.53 31.20 28.57
CA MET A 334 -3.51 30.22 28.90
C MET A 334 -2.12 30.71 28.50
N TYR A 335 -2.00 31.38 27.36
CA TYR A 335 -0.76 32.02 26.92
C TYR A 335 -0.27 33.03 27.95
N VAL A 336 -1.11 34.00 28.34
CA VAL A 336 -0.75 35.06 29.27
C VAL A 336 -0.27 34.49 30.61
N ILE A 337 -0.98 33.51 31.16
CA ILE A 337 -0.63 32.85 32.43
C ILE A 337 0.67 32.03 32.28
N LEU A 338 0.72 31.11 31.33
CA LEU A 338 1.84 30.16 31.21
C LEU A 338 3.14 30.83 30.72
N ASN A 339 3.06 31.74 29.75
CA ASN A 339 4.25 32.47 29.28
C ASN A 339 4.73 33.48 30.31
N GLY A 340 3.82 34.20 30.98
CA GLY A 340 4.19 35.14 32.03
C GLY A 340 4.88 34.47 33.21
N LEU A 341 4.43 33.27 33.61
CA LEU A 341 5.01 32.55 34.76
C LEU A 341 6.28 31.75 34.41
N PHE A 342 6.31 31.07 33.25
CA PHE A 342 7.30 30.02 33.00
C PHE A 342 8.08 30.16 31.69
N PHE A 343 7.80 31.17 30.85
CA PHE A 343 8.15 31.14 29.42
C PHE A 343 7.86 29.78 28.79
N TRP A 344 6.63 29.33 29.01
CA TRP A 344 6.20 27.98 28.69
C TRP A 344 6.32 27.65 27.19
N GLU A 345 6.07 28.59 26.27
CA GLU A 345 6.18 28.36 24.82
C GLU A 345 7.61 27.94 24.42
N LEU A 346 8.61 28.70 24.90
CA LEU A 346 10.02 28.39 24.68
C LEU A 346 10.41 27.04 25.31
N ARG A 347 9.89 26.73 26.50
CA ARG A 347 10.09 25.44 27.17
C ARG A 347 9.53 24.27 26.35
N GLN A 348 8.34 24.42 25.78
CA GLN A 348 7.71 23.36 24.99
C GLN A 348 8.47 23.09 23.68
N ILE A 349 8.92 24.14 22.98
CA ILE A 349 9.74 23.98 21.77
C ILE A 349 11.04 23.25 22.08
N MET A 350 11.72 23.62 23.17
CA MET A 350 12.95 22.92 23.57
C MET A 350 12.69 21.44 23.88
N ARG A 351 11.51 21.07 24.40
CA ARG A 351 11.13 19.66 24.59
C ARG A 351 10.89 18.95 23.27
N ILE A 352 10.30 19.62 22.28
CA ILE A 352 10.11 19.09 20.92
C ILE A 352 11.46 18.92 20.23
N GLU A 353 12.35 19.91 20.27
CA GLU A 353 13.71 19.80 19.74
C GLU A 353 14.52 18.72 20.49
N ALA A 354 14.30 18.56 21.80
CA ALA A 354 14.95 17.48 22.55
C ALA A 354 14.46 16.09 22.16
N TRP A 355 13.17 15.96 21.84
CA TRP A 355 12.62 14.74 21.25
C TRP A 355 13.25 14.47 19.89
N LYS A 356 13.38 15.51 19.06
CA LYS A 356 13.94 15.44 17.72
C LYS A 356 15.39 14.96 17.73
N GLU A 357 16.24 15.56 18.55
CA GLU A 357 17.63 15.14 18.71
C GLU A 357 17.76 13.67 19.16
N GLN A 358 16.74 13.11 19.82
CA GLN A 358 16.77 11.74 20.32
C GLN A 358 16.19 10.72 19.34
N TYR A 359 15.12 11.07 18.59
CA TYR A 359 14.31 10.10 17.84
C TYR A 359 14.12 10.44 16.36
N ALA A 360 14.54 11.61 15.88
CA ALA A 360 14.33 12.02 14.48
C ALA A 360 14.96 11.03 13.49
N ALA A 361 16.12 10.48 13.81
CA ALA A 361 16.82 9.51 12.96
C ALA A 361 16.08 8.16 12.84
N GLU A 362 15.24 7.80 13.82
CA GLU A 362 14.47 6.54 13.82
C GLU A 362 13.12 6.70 13.08
N LEU A 363 12.64 7.93 12.90
CA LEU A 363 11.33 8.22 12.31
C LEU A 363 11.13 7.61 10.91
N PRO A 364 12.08 7.73 9.95
CA PRO A 364 11.92 7.10 8.63
C PRO A 364 11.75 5.58 8.72
N GLY A 365 12.50 4.92 9.62
CA GLY A 365 12.39 3.48 9.86
C GLY A 365 11.02 3.08 10.42
N TRP A 366 10.43 3.89 11.30
CA TRP A 366 9.09 3.65 11.82
C TRP A 366 8.00 3.84 10.76
N LEU A 367 8.14 4.84 9.88
CA LEU A 367 7.21 5.08 8.78
C LEU A 367 7.29 3.96 7.73
N ASP A 368 8.51 3.50 7.43
CA ASP A 368 8.76 2.34 6.57
C ASP A 368 8.11 1.07 7.13
N ALA A 369 8.26 0.80 8.44
CA ALA A 369 7.63 -0.32 9.12
C ALA A 369 6.09 -0.28 9.04
N ILE A 370 5.48 0.90 9.22
CA ILE A 370 4.03 1.11 9.05
C ILE A 370 3.64 0.83 7.59
N GLY A 371 4.40 1.36 6.62
CA GLY A 371 4.13 1.17 5.20
C GLY A 371 4.21 -0.30 4.77
N GLN A 372 5.23 -1.03 5.25
CA GLN A 372 5.37 -2.46 5.02
C GLN A 372 4.18 -3.23 5.59
N MET A 373 3.79 -2.97 6.84
CA MET A 373 2.65 -3.63 7.49
C MET A 373 1.32 -3.33 6.78
N ASP A 374 1.09 -2.09 6.37
CA ASP A 374 -0.13 -1.67 5.67
C ASP A 374 -0.26 -2.35 4.28
N ALA A 375 0.84 -2.44 3.54
CA ALA A 375 0.88 -3.17 2.27
C ALA A 375 0.70 -4.68 2.47
N LEU A 376 1.32 -5.29 3.49
CA LEU A 376 1.12 -6.70 3.84
C LEU A 376 -0.34 -6.98 4.24
N ASN A 377 -0.98 -6.09 5.00
CA ASN A 377 -2.39 -6.21 5.35
C ASN A 377 -3.31 -6.17 4.11
N SER A 378 -2.93 -5.43 3.08
CA SER A 378 -3.65 -5.42 1.79
C SER A 378 -3.53 -6.77 1.08
N LEU A 379 -2.30 -7.30 0.95
CA LEU A 379 -2.07 -8.64 0.37
C LEU A 379 -2.76 -9.75 1.19
N ALA A 380 -2.75 -9.64 2.52
CA ALA A 380 -3.38 -10.62 3.41
C ALA A 380 -4.91 -10.57 3.35
N THR A 381 -5.48 -9.37 3.14
CA THR A 381 -6.92 -9.23 2.90
C THR A 381 -7.30 -9.79 1.53
N PHE A 382 -6.49 -9.54 0.51
CA PHE A 382 -6.64 -10.19 -0.80
C PHE A 382 -6.61 -11.72 -0.68
N ALA A 383 -5.65 -12.28 0.06
CA ALA A 383 -5.56 -13.72 0.30
C ALA A 383 -6.79 -14.28 1.03
N TYR A 384 -7.25 -13.60 2.09
CA TYR A 384 -8.44 -14.01 2.83
C TYR A 384 -9.71 -13.99 1.98
N ASN A 385 -9.86 -13.00 1.09
CA ASN A 385 -11.02 -12.87 0.18
C ASN A 385 -11.00 -13.87 -0.99
N HIS A 386 -9.90 -14.58 -1.20
CA HIS A 386 -9.70 -15.54 -2.29
C HIS A 386 -9.27 -16.91 -1.74
N PRO A 387 -10.16 -17.61 -1.00
CA PRO A 387 -9.84 -18.90 -0.39
C PRO A 387 -9.55 -20.00 -1.42
N ASP A 388 -9.94 -19.81 -2.68
CA ASP A 388 -9.68 -20.72 -3.79
C ASP A 388 -8.33 -20.46 -4.48
N TYR A 389 -7.61 -19.40 -4.10
CA TYR A 389 -6.29 -19.11 -4.62
C TYR A 389 -5.23 -19.84 -3.79
N ILE A 390 -4.13 -20.21 -4.45
CA ILE A 390 -3.04 -20.98 -3.82
C ILE A 390 -1.78 -20.14 -3.72
N TYR A 391 -0.95 -20.40 -2.72
CA TYR A 391 0.42 -19.89 -2.73
C TYR A 391 1.27 -20.73 -3.70
N PRO A 392 1.89 -20.13 -4.73
CA PRO A 392 2.66 -20.87 -5.71
C PRO A 392 3.96 -21.40 -5.10
N LYS A 393 4.40 -22.56 -5.56
CA LYS A 393 5.68 -23.15 -5.18
C LYS A 393 6.81 -22.45 -5.91
N ILE A 394 7.70 -21.80 -5.15
CA ILE A 394 8.85 -21.10 -5.72
C ILE A 394 10.05 -22.06 -5.78
N VAL A 395 10.50 -22.38 -6.98
CA VAL A 395 11.68 -23.21 -7.22
C VAL A 395 12.89 -22.35 -7.59
N GLN A 396 14.08 -22.90 -7.36
CA GLN A 396 15.32 -22.29 -7.79
C GLN A 396 15.82 -23.07 -9.01
N ALA A 397 16.42 -22.37 -9.97
CA ALA A 397 17.02 -23.04 -11.11
C ALA A 397 18.16 -23.97 -10.64
N GLU A 398 18.10 -25.25 -11.02
CA GLU A 398 19.19 -26.18 -10.75
C GLU A 398 20.40 -25.78 -11.61
N ARG A 399 21.52 -25.44 -10.97
CA ARG A 399 22.81 -25.40 -11.65
C ARG A 399 23.28 -26.84 -11.77
N LYS A 400 23.29 -27.42 -12.97
CA LYS A 400 23.90 -28.74 -13.18
C LYS A 400 25.40 -28.67 -12.86
N GLY A 401 25.77 -29.01 -11.62
CA GLY A 401 27.13 -29.39 -11.26
C GLY A 401 27.47 -30.74 -11.88
N LYS A 402 28.70 -30.90 -12.38
CA LYS A 402 29.21 -32.18 -12.88
C LYS A 402 28.93 -33.27 -11.83
N GLY A 403 28.33 -34.38 -12.28
CA GLY A 403 28.06 -35.54 -11.45
C GLY A 403 29.32 -36.03 -10.74
N ASN A 404 29.13 -36.49 -9.50
CA ASN A 404 30.13 -37.17 -8.70
C ASN A 404 30.87 -38.25 -9.50
N LEU A 405 32.14 -38.01 -9.78
CA LEU A 405 33.14 -39.06 -10.00
C LEU A 405 34.28 -38.78 -9.02
N ASN A 406 34.27 -39.59 -7.95
CA ASN A 406 35.35 -40.01 -7.07
C ASN A 406 36.28 -38.98 -6.41
N LYS A 407 36.48 -39.28 -5.12
CA LYS A 407 37.40 -38.71 -4.13
C LYS A 407 38.82 -38.43 -4.63
N GLU A 408 39.39 -37.46 -3.94
CA GLU A 408 40.80 -37.21 -3.57
C GLU A 408 41.55 -36.07 -4.28
N GLU A 409 42.23 -35.32 -3.40
CA GLU A 409 43.23 -34.26 -3.58
C GLU A 409 42.78 -32.79 -3.57
N GLU A 410 43.10 -32.16 -2.43
CA GLU A 410 43.21 -30.70 -2.24
C GLU A 410 44.39 -30.14 -3.04
N SER A 411 44.19 -29.02 -3.75
CA SER A 411 45.00 -27.81 -3.56
C SER A 411 44.65 -26.70 -4.57
N ASN A 412 44.47 -25.51 -4.01
CA ASN A 412 44.59 -24.16 -4.58
C ASN A 412 44.77 -23.99 -6.10
N SER A 413 43.73 -23.43 -6.75
CA SER A 413 43.89 -22.32 -7.69
C SER A 413 42.54 -21.63 -7.90
N GLU A 414 42.44 -20.36 -7.50
CA GLU A 414 41.42 -19.45 -7.99
C GLU A 414 41.63 -19.29 -9.50
N THR A 415 40.71 -19.84 -10.29
CA THR A 415 40.61 -19.54 -11.72
C THR A 415 39.14 -19.64 -12.08
N GLU A 416 38.58 -18.50 -12.48
CA GLU A 416 37.19 -18.34 -12.90
C GLU A 416 36.84 -19.37 -13.97
N ALA A 417 35.86 -20.23 -13.67
CA ALA A 417 35.32 -21.19 -14.62
C ALA A 417 34.22 -20.52 -15.48
N PRO A 418 34.06 -20.88 -16.77
CA PRO A 418 33.09 -20.25 -17.66
C PRO A 418 31.64 -20.55 -17.25
N ILE A 419 30.80 -19.51 -17.28
CA ILE A 419 29.43 -19.39 -16.72
C ILE A 419 28.34 -19.93 -17.67
N ASN A 420 28.55 -21.04 -18.37
CA ASN A 420 27.56 -21.54 -19.34
C ASN A 420 27.02 -22.93 -18.97
N ALA A 421 26.31 -23.02 -17.85
CA ALA A 421 25.38 -24.12 -17.56
C ALA A 421 23.95 -23.56 -17.50
N PRO A 422 22.98 -24.13 -18.25
CA PRO A 422 21.62 -23.60 -18.30
C PRO A 422 20.98 -23.69 -16.90
N SER A 423 20.58 -22.54 -16.37
CA SER A 423 19.63 -22.46 -15.26
C SER A 423 18.29 -23.00 -15.75
N SER A 424 17.78 -24.06 -15.11
CA SER A 424 16.47 -24.61 -15.48
C SER A 424 15.36 -23.62 -15.09
N PHE A 425 14.92 -22.77 -16.02
CA PHE A 425 13.66 -22.03 -15.86
C PHE A 425 12.50 -23.03 -15.81
N ARG A 426 11.49 -22.73 -14.99
CA ARG A 426 10.26 -23.49 -14.93
C ARG A 426 9.09 -22.56 -14.65
N LEU A 427 8.03 -22.68 -15.44
CA LEU A 427 6.74 -22.05 -15.20
C LEU A 427 5.67 -23.07 -15.56
N ARG A 428 5.09 -23.69 -14.54
CA ARG A 428 3.99 -24.64 -14.70
C ARG A 428 2.81 -24.20 -13.86
N ALA A 429 1.63 -24.11 -14.45
CA ALA A 429 0.41 -23.87 -13.69
C ALA A 429 -0.78 -24.59 -14.32
N GLU A 430 -1.68 -25.05 -13.45
CA GLU A 430 -2.88 -25.77 -13.81
C GLU A 430 -4.12 -24.93 -13.45
N ALA A 431 -5.04 -24.82 -14.40
CA ALA A 431 -6.28 -24.06 -14.31
C ALA A 431 -6.06 -22.60 -13.85
N LEU A 432 -5.18 -21.86 -14.54
CA LEU A 432 -5.00 -20.42 -14.37
C LEU A 432 -6.24 -19.66 -14.80
N GLY A 433 -6.74 -18.79 -13.91
CA GLY A 433 -7.79 -17.82 -14.20
C GLY A 433 -7.29 -16.38 -14.10
N HIS A 434 -7.98 -15.44 -14.75
CA HIS A 434 -7.67 -14.03 -14.65
C HIS A 434 -8.31 -13.44 -13.36
N PRO A 435 -7.54 -12.89 -12.40
CA PRO A 435 -8.09 -12.47 -11.11
C PRO A 435 -9.18 -11.39 -11.21
N LEU A 436 -9.09 -10.51 -12.21
CA LEU A 436 -10.05 -9.43 -12.45
C LEU A 436 -11.30 -9.86 -13.26
N MET A 437 -11.38 -11.12 -13.69
CA MET A 437 -12.57 -11.64 -14.35
C MET A 437 -13.50 -12.29 -13.34
N ASN A 438 -14.81 -12.11 -13.53
CA ASN A 438 -15.82 -12.76 -12.70
C ASN A 438 -15.65 -14.30 -12.72
N ARG A 439 -15.64 -14.92 -11.53
CA ARG A 439 -15.37 -16.36 -11.34
C ARG A 439 -16.29 -17.26 -12.17
N ASP A 440 -17.55 -16.86 -12.36
CA ASP A 440 -18.55 -17.64 -13.09
C ASP A 440 -18.34 -17.59 -14.62
N ARG A 441 -17.61 -16.59 -15.11
CA ARG A 441 -17.31 -16.39 -16.54
C ARG A 441 -15.85 -16.73 -16.90
N CYS A 442 -14.98 -16.91 -15.91
CA CYS A 442 -13.55 -17.08 -16.12
C CYS A 442 -13.23 -18.51 -16.61
N VAL A 443 -12.91 -18.67 -17.90
CA VAL A 443 -12.39 -19.92 -18.43
C VAL A 443 -10.92 -20.08 -18.02
N ARG A 444 -10.62 -21.19 -17.34
CA ARG A 444 -9.27 -21.49 -16.82
C ARG A 444 -8.45 -22.29 -17.83
N ASN A 445 -7.16 -21.97 -17.95
CA ASN A 445 -6.23 -22.60 -18.90
C ASN A 445 -4.91 -23.00 -18.22
N ASP A 446 -4.19 -23.94 -18.79
CA ASP A 446 -2.90 -24.41 -18.26
C ASP A 446 -1.73 -23.70 -18.96
N ILE A 447 -0.56 -23.71 -18.32
CA ILE A 447 0.72 -23.33 -18.92
C ILE A 447 1.81 -24.29 -18.45
N ASP A 448 2.69 -24.68 -19.36
CA ASP A 448 3.86 -25.49 -19.04
C ASP A 448 5.08 -25.08 -19.86
N MET A 449 6.06 -24.47 -19.18
CA MET A 449 7.38 -24.13 -19.70
C MET A 449 8.41 -24.87 -18.85
N VAL A 450 9.04 -25.87 -19.45
CA VAL A 450 9.77 -26.91 -18.70
C VAL A 450 11.25 -26.60 -18.47
N LYS A 451 11.83 -25.70 -19.28
CA LYS A 451 13.27 -25.39 -19.29
C LYS A 451 13.54 -23.99 -19.84
N ARG A 452 14.83 -23.68 -19.97
CA ARG A 452 15.37 -22.54 -20.72
C ARG A 452 16.36 -23.04 -21.78
N PRO A 453 16.34 -22.48 -23.02
CA PRO A 453 15.32 -21.57 -23.56
C PRO A 453 13.99 -22.30 -23.75
N PHE A 454 12.88 -21.55 -23.74
CA PHE A 454 11.58 -22.11 -24.08
C PHE A 454 10.58 -21.05 -24.51
N PHE A 455 9.93 -21.23 -25.66
CA PHE A 455 8.91 -20.31 -26.17
C PHE A 455 7.59 -21.02 -26.49
N ILE A 456 6.50 -20.39 -26.06
CA ILE A 456 5.15 -20.79 -26.46
C ILE A 456 4.64 -19.82 -27.53
N ILE A 457 4.27 -20.36 -28.69
CA ILE A 457 3.65 -19.60 -29.77
C ILE A 457 2.14 -19.87 -29.71
N VAL A 458 1.36 -18.81 -29.51
CA VAL A 458 -0.10 -18.86 -29.44
C VAL A 458 -0.70 -18.26 -30.71
N THR A 459 -1.38 -19.10 -31.49
CA THR A 459 -2.07 -18.68 -32.72
C THR A 459 -3.58 -18.64 -32.54
N GLY A 460 -4.29 -17.91 -33.40
CA GLY A 460 -5.75 -17.87 -33.37
C GLY A 460 -6.34 -16.57 -33.88
N ALA A 461 -7.65 -16.57 -34.11
CA ALA A 461 -8.36 -15.39 -34.57
C ALA A 461 -8.42 -14.27 -33.52
N ASN A 462 -8.80 -13.07 -33.96
CA ASN A 462 -9.15 -11.99 -33.04
C ASN A 462 -10.37 -12.40 -32.21
N MET A 463 -10.48 -11.86 -31.00
CA MET A 463 -11.56 -12.15 -30.05
C MET A 463 -11.58 -13.59 -29.49
N ALA A 464 -10.63 -14.46 -29.88
CA ALA A 464 -10.56 -15.84 -29.41
C ALA A 464 -9.96 -16.02 -28.00
N GLY A 465 -9.48 -14.92 -27.38
CA GLY A 465 -8.97 -14.93 -25.99
C GLY A 465 -7.45 -14.88 -25.82
N LYS A 466 -6.67 -14.72 -26.90
CA LYS A 466 -5.19 -14.68 -26.86
C LYS A 466 -4.64 -13.66 -25.86
N SER A 467 -5.00 -12.38 -26.02
CA SER A 467 -4.50 -11.30 -25.15
C SER A 467 -4.94 -11.48 -23.69
N THR A 468 -6.16 -11.98 -23.46
CA THR A 468 -6.65 -12.32 -22.12
C THR A 468 -5.81 -13.44 -21.48
N TYR A 469 -5.44 -14.47 -22.24
CA TYR A 469 -4.56 -15.53 -21.77
C TYR A 469 -3.16 -15.01 -21.43
N LEU A 470 -2.56 -14.16 -22.28
CA LEU A 470 -1.26 -13.53 -22.01
C LEU A 470 -1.29 -12.70 -20.72
N ARG A 471 -2.32 -11.87 -20.52
CA ARG A 471 -2.52 -11.10 -19.28
C ARG A 471 -2.75 -12.01 -18.07
N THR A 472 -3.50 -13.10 -18.24
CA THR A 472 -3.74 -14.10 -17.19
C THR A 472 -2.43 -14.68 -16.68
N VAL A 473 -1.54 -15.08 -17.60
CA VAL A 473 -0.20 -15.61 -17.23
C VAL A 473 0.64 -14.52 -16.58
N GLY A 474 0.70 -13.32 -17.17
CA GLY A 474 1.50 -12.21 -16.65
C GLY A 474 1.09 -11.76 -15.25
N ILE A 475 -0.21 -11.59 -15.00
CA ILE A 475 -0.74 -11.17 -13.69
C ILE A 475 -0.52 -12.25 -12.63
N ASN A 476 -0.77 -13.53 -12.93
CA ASN A 476 -0.52 -14.59 -11.95
C ASN A 476 0.98 -14.76 -11.67
N TYR A 477 1.83 -14.58 -12.67
CA TYR A 477 3.28 -14.55 -12.48
C TYR A 477 3.70 -13.37 -11.60
N LEU A 478 3.16 -12.18 -11.83
CA LEU A 478 3.39 -11.00 -11.00
C LEU A 478 2.94 -11.25 -9.55
N LEU A 479 1.72 -11.75 -9.35
CA LEU A 479 1.17 -12.11 -8.04
C LEU A 479 2.11 -13.09 -7.29
N ALA A 480 2.58 -14.12 -7.98
CA ALA A 480 3.55 -15.07 -7.44
C ALA A 480 4.85 -14.37 -7.00
N CYS A 481 5.43 -13.54 -7.87
CA CYS A 481 6.68 -12.82 -7.61
C CYS A 481 6.55 -11.69 -6.58
N ILE A 482 5.34 -11.24 -6.24
CA ILE A 482 5.11 -10.33 -5.11
C ILE A 482 4.70 -11.07 -3.84
N GLY A 483 4.72 -12.40 -3.80
CA GLY A 483 4.40 -13.21 -2.63
C GLY A 483 2.91 -13.27 -2.28
N ALA A 484 2.02 -12.96 -3.23
CA ALA A 484 0.58 -13.07 -3.09
C ALA A 484 0.09 -14.47 -3.55
N PRO A 485 -1.11 -14.91 -3.13
CA PRO A 485 -1.72 -16.10 -3.70
C PRO A 485 -2.19 -15.84 -5.14
N VAL A 486 -2.23 -16.89 -5.95
CA VAL A 486 -2.51 -16.85 -7.39
C VAL A 486 -3.82 -17.56 -7.73
N CYS A 487 -4.49 -17.11 -8.79
CA CYS A 487 -5.70 -17.70 -9.32
C CYS A 487 -5.37 -18.94 -10.16
N ALA A 488 -4.99 -20.03 -9.49
CA ALA A 488 -4.63 -21.30 -10.10
C ALA A 488 -5.02 -22.47 -9.19
N ARG A 489 -5.16 -23.68 -9.75
CA ARG A 489 -5.25 -24.91 -8.95
C ARG A 489 -3.88 -25.33 -8.42
N GLN A 490 -2.85 -25.16 -9.24
CA GLN A 490 -1.44 -25.39 -8.88
C GLN A 490 -0.57 -24.43 -9.68
N MET A 491 0.55 -23.99 -9.11
CA MET A 491 1.53 -23.17 -9.81
C MET A 491 2.92 -23.37 -9.22
N GLU A 492 3.91 -23.64 -10.07
CA GLU A 492 5.34 -23.76 -9.76
C GLU A 492 6.12 -22.79 -10.66
N ILE A 493 6.92 -21.91 -10.07
CA ILE A 493 7.69 -20.91 -10.82
C ILE A 493 9.15 -20.80 -10.39
N CYS A 494 10.01 -20.55 -11.36
CA CYS A 494 11.33 -19.96 -11.18
C CYS A 494 11.21 -18.44 -11.41
N PRO A 495 11.52 -17.60 -10.41
CA PRO A 495 11.49 -16.15 -10.57
C PRO A 495 12.52 -15.68 -11.62
N ALA A 496 12.09 -14.79 -12.49
CA ALA A 496 12.84 -14.15 -13.56
C ALA A 496 12.18 -12.79 -13.84
N ARG A 497 12.91 -11.84 -14.44
CA ARG A 497 12.38 -10.50 -14.69
C ARG A 497 11.31 -10.54 -15.78
N LEU A 498 10.11 -10.10 -15.44
CA LEU A 498 8.97 -10.03 -16.36
C LEU A 498 9.12 -8.82 -17.29
N ILE A 499 8.98 -9.04 -18.59
CA ILE A 499 8.83 -7.99 -19.59
C ILE A 499 7.68 -8.34 -20.50
N THR A 500 6.80 -7.38 -20.76
CA THR A 500 5.67 -7.55 -21.67
C THR A 500 5.71 -6.52 -22.80
N SER A 501 5.06 -6.86 -23.91
CA SER A 501 4.74 -5.92 -24.99
C SER A 501 3.36 -6.33 -25.51
N LEU A 502 2.31 -5.90 -24.81
CA LEU A 502 0.91 -6.23 -25.11
C LEU A 502 0.16 -5.05 -25.72
N ARG A 503 0.51 -3.82 -25.31
CA ARG A 503 -0.04 -2.57 -25.82
C ARG A 503 1.06 -1.80 -26.52
N THR A 504 0.61 -0.94 -27.40
CA THR A 504 1.40 0.10 -28.02
C THR A 504 0.79 1.41 -27.59
N SER A 505 1.48 2.12 -26.71
CA SER A 505 1.07 3.44 -26.24
C SER A 505 1.46 4.47 -27.29
N ASP A 506 0.47 5.22 -27.78
CA ASP A 506 0.71 6.42 -28.57
C ASP A 506 1.37 7.50 -27.71
N SER A 507 2.51 8.02 -28.16
CA SER A 507 2.98 9.33 -27.74
C SER A 507 2.78 10.27 -28.91
N LEU A 508 1.71 11.08 -28.89
CA LEU A 508 1.53 12.17 -29.87
C LEU A 508 2.64 13.23 -29.77
N ASN A 509 3.40 13.24 -28.66
CA ASN A 509 4.48 14.18 -28.39
C ASN A 509 5.82 13.77 -28.99
N ASP A 510 6.06 12.46 -29.12
CA ASP A 510 7.24 11.94 -29.80
C ASP A 510 6.82 11.70 -31.25
N ASN A 511 7.36 12.47 -32.21
CA ASN A 511 7.12 12.30 -33.65
C ASN A 511 7.63 10.94 -34.21
N GLU A 512 7.59 9.87 -33.42
CA GLU A 512 8.07 8.53 -33.73
C GLU A 512 6.93 7.67 -34.26
N SER A 513 7.20 6.91 -35.33
CA SER A 513 6.22 5.95 -35.84
C SER A 513 6.00 4.82 -34.83
N TYR A 514 4.77 4.32 -34.78
CA TYR A 514 4.36 3.14 -34.01
C TYR A 514 5.39 1.99 -34.07
N PHE A 515 5.89 1.74 -35.28
CA PHE A 515 6.86 0.69 -35.56
C PHE A 515 8.21 0.93 -34.86
N PHE A 516 8.66 2.18 -34.78
CA PHE A 516 9.94 2.51 -34.17
C PHE A 516 9.91 2.39 -32.64
N ALA A 517 8.83 2.80 -31.99
CA ALA A 517 8.63 2.60 -30.55
C ALA A 517 8.63 1.10 -30.19
N GLU A 518 7.96 0.28 -31.01
CA GLU A 518 7.97 -1.17 -30.88
C GLU A 518 9.39 -1.76 -31.05
N LEU A 519 10.14 -1.34 -32.07
CA LEU A 519 11.53 -1.75 -32.26
C LEU A 519 12.45 -1.37 -31.09
N LYS A 520 12.27 -0.18 -30.50
CA LYS A 520 13.03 0.22 -29.30
C LYS A 520 12.75 -0.72 -28.12
N ARG A 521 11.50 -1.15 -27.93
CA ARG A 521 11.14 -2.09 -26.87
C ARG A 521 11.72 -3.48 -27.11
N LEU A 522 11.72 -3.96 -28.36
CA LEU A 522 12.39 -5.21 -28.73
C LEU A 522 13.91 -5.13 -28.55
N LYS A 523 14.53 -4.01 -28.91
CA LYS A 523 15.95 -3.76 -28.68
C LYS A 523 16.29 -3.77 -27.19
N LEU A 524 15.49 -3.13 -26.34
CA LEU A 524 15.66 -3.16 -24.89
C LEU A 524 15.68 -4.61 -24.36
N ILE A 525 14.79 -5.47 -24.85
CA ILE A 525 14.77 -6.89 -24.46
C ILE A 525 16.07 -7.58 -24.88
N ILE A 526 16.54 -7.37 -26.12
CA ILE A 526 17.80 -7.94 -26.63
C ILE A 526 18.99 -7.48 -25.79
N ASP A 527 19.10 -6.18 -25.54
CA ASP A 527 20.20 -5.58 -24.77
C ASP A 527 20.27 -6.17 -23.35
N LYS A 528 19.10 -6.40 -22.72
CA LYS A 528 19.00 -7.04 -21.41
C LYS A 528 19.43 -8.50 -21.41
N LEU A 529 19.00 -9.27 -22.41
CA LEU A 529 19.44 -10.66 -22.57
C LEU A 529 20.95 -10.75 -22.80
N GLN A 530 21.51 -9.85 -23.61
CA GLN A 530 22.95 -9.77 -23.87
C GLN A 530 23.75 -9.39 -22.62
N ALA A 531 23.16 -8.59 -21.73
CA ALA A 531 23.73 -8.28 -20.42
C ALA A 531 23.67 -9.46 -19.42
N GLY A 532 23.12 -10.61 -19.83
CA GLY A 532 22.97 -11.80 -19.00
C GLY A 532 21.76 -11.78 -18.07
N GLU A 533 20.81 -10.85 -18.26
CA GLU A 533 19.58 -10.83 -17.47
C GLU A 533 18.69 -12.04 -17.81
N GLU A 534 18.13 -12.66 -16.77
CA GLU A 534 17.15 -13.73 -16.91
C GLU A 534 15.74 -13.17 -17.09
N LEU A 535 15.17 -13.29 -18.30
CA LEU A 535 13.88 -12.68 -18.64
C LEU A 535 12.76 -13.72 -18.86
N PHE A 536 11.54 -13.35 -18.47
CA PHE A 536 10.30 -13.95 -18.92
C PHE A 536 9.54 -12.94 -19.78
N ILE A 537 9.41 -13.23 -21.07
CA ILE A 537 8.96 -12.28 -22.08
C ILE A 537 7.54 -12.63 -22.54
N ILE A 538 6.62 -11.67 -22.56
CA ILE A 538 5.25 -11.87 -23.08
C ILE A 538 4.99 -10.86 -24.20
N LEU A 539 4.78 -11.34 -25.42
CA LEU A 539 4.60 -10.50 -26.60
C LEU A 539 3.23 -10.77 -27.23
N ASP A 540 2.52 -9.71 -27.62
CA ASP A 540 1.26 -9.82 -28.37
C ASP A 540 1.41 -9.12 -29.72
N GLU A 541 1.48 -9.92 -30.78
CA GLU A 541 1.51 -9.46 -32.16
C GLU A 541 2.63 -8.45 -32.42
N ILE A 542 3.85 -8.93 -32.61
CA ILE A 542 5.01 -8.06 -32.86
C ILE A 542 5.04 -7.51 -34.29
N LEU A 543 5.68 -6.36 -34.48
CA LEU A 543 5.95 -5.70 -35.76
C LEU A 543 4.66 -5.38 -36.56
N LYS A 544 3.62 -4.87 -35.90
CA LYS A 544 2.31 -4.57 -36.57
C LYS A 544 2.38 -3.44 -37.59
N GLY A 545 3.36 -2.55 -37.49
CA GLY A 545 3.46 -1.34 -38.30
C GLY A 545 4.19 -1.48 -39.65
N THR A 546 4.44 -2.69 -40.14
CA THR A 546 5.16 -2.94 -41.40
C THR A 546 4.39 -3.87 -42.34
N ASN A 547 4.90 -4.07 -43.57
CA ASN A 547 4.28 -4.96 -44.54
C ASN A 547 4.32 -6.43 -44.05
N SER A 548 3.39 -7.27 -44.52
CA SER A 548 3.22 -8.64 -44.02
C SER A 548 4.47 -9.51 -44.18
N MET A 549 5.24 -9.32 -45.26
CA MET A 549 6.44 -10.13 -45.53
C MET A 549 7.61 -9.74 -44.60
N ASP A 550 7.79 -8.46 -44.32
CA ASP A 550 8.80 -7.95 -43.41
C ASP A 550 8.43 -8.27 -41.96
N LYS A 551 7.14 -8.19 -41.60
CA LYS A 551 6.62 -8.64 -40.30
C LYS A 551 6.98 -10.11 -40.08
N GLN A 552 6.71 -10.97 -41.05
CA GLN A 552 7.02 -12.39 -40.98
C GLN A 552 8.53 -12.61 -40.82
N LYS A 553 9.36 -12.09 -41.74
CA LYS A 553 10.83 -12.28 -41.71
C LYS A 553 11.44 -11.75 -40.42
N GLY A 554 11.00 -10.57 -39.96
CA GLY A 554 11.44 -9.95 -38.72
C GLY A 554 11.08 -10.78 -37.49
N SER A 555 9.83 -11.26 -37.41
CA SER A 555 9.35 -12.10 -36.30
C SER A 555 10.10 -13.42 -36.21
N PHE A 556 10.32 -14.10 -37.35
CA PHE A 556 11.11 -15.32 -37.42
C PHE A 556 12.55 -15.10 -36.94
N SER A 557 13.19 -14.03 -37.41
CA SER A 557 14.58 -13.70 -37.06
C SER A 557 14.71 -13.37 -35.58
N LEU A 558 13.73 -12.64 -35.02
CA LEU A 558 13.70 -12.27 -33.62
C LEU A 558 13.58 -13.49 -32.70
N ILE A 559 12.63 -14.41 -32.97
CA ILE A 559 12.47 -15.61 -32.13
C ILE A 559 13.72 -16.50 -32.21
N LYS A 560 14.33 -16.65 -33.39
CA LYS A 560 15.62 -17.35 -33.53
C LYS A 560 16.71 -16.69 -32.68
N GLN A 561 16.80 -15.36 -32.70
CA GLN A 561 17.74 -14.62 -31.87
C GLN A 561 17.47 -14.84 -30.37
N PHE A 562 16.21 -14.84 -29.94
CA PHE A 562 15.83 -15.14 -28.56
C PHE A 562 16.20 -16.57 -28.13
N MET A 563 16.09 -17.56 -29.02
CA MET A 563 16.57 -18.93 -28.74
C MET A 563 18.09 -18.95 -28.50
N THR A 564 18.86 -18.28 -29.37
CA THR A 564 20.31 -18.15 -29.20
C THR A 564 20.68 -17.44 -27.90
N LEU A 565 19.92 -16.41 -27.53
CA LEU A 565 20.10 -15.65 -26.29
C LEU A 565 19.47 -16.33 -25.05
N GLN A 566 19.08 -17.60 -25.13
CA GLN A 566 18.56 -18.39 -24.02
C GLN A 566 17.31 -17.77 -23.34
N ALA A 567 16.45 -17.10 -24.12
CA ALA A 567 15.27 -16.44 -23.59
C ALA A 567 14.09 -17.40 -23.38
N ASN A 568 13.12 -16.97 -22.54
CA ASN A 568 11.87 -17.68 -22.33
C ASN A 568 10.70 -16.74 -22.51
N GLY A 569 9.63 -17.21 -23.13
CA GLY A 569 8.47 -16.36 -23.29
C GLY A 569 7.26 -16.99 -23.95
N ILE A 570 6.28 -16.13 -24.16
CA ILE A 570 5.06 -16.42 -24.89
C ILE A 570 4.89 -15.35 -25.94
N ILE A 571 4.56 -15.76 -27.16
CA ILE A 571 4.20 -14.84 -28.25
C ILE A 571 2.83 -15.22 -28.80
N ALA A 572 1.91 -14.27 -28.81
CA ALA A 572 0.67 -14.40 -29.58
C ALA A 572 0.86 -13.81 -30.98
N THR A 573 0.37 -14.52 -32.00
CA THR A 573 0.46 -14.07 -33.40
C THR A 573 -0.70 -14.57 -34.27
N HIS A 574 -1.04 -13.81 -35.31
CA HIS A 574 -1.89 -14.22 -36.42
C HIS A 574 -1.11 -14.88 -37.55
N ASP A 575 0.21 -14.74 -37.55
CA ASP A 575 1.07 -15.35 -38.55
C ASP A 575 1.27 -16.84 -38.24
N LEU A 576 0.51 -17.68 -38.94
CA LEU A 576 0.57 -19.14 -38.80
C LEU A 576 1.94 -19.70 -39.17
N LEU A 577 2.68 -19.01 -40.04
CA LEU A 577 4.01 -19.49 -40.46
C LEU A 577 4.97 -19.45 -39.28
N LEU A 578 4.83 -18.53 -38.33
CA LEU A 578 5.69 -18.52 -37.14
C LEU A 578 5.63 -19.84 -36.36
N GLY A 579 4.51 -20.57 -36.45
CA GLY A 579 4.37 -21.90 -35.85
C GLY A 579 5.31 -22.96 -36.43
N THR A 580 5.86 -22.79 -37.65
CA THR A 580 6.83 -23.74 -38.23
C THR A 580 8.20 -23.68 -37.55
N LEU A 581 8.45 -22.68 -36.68
CA LEU A 581 9.66 -22.64 -35.86
C LEU A 581 9.81 -23.86 -34.95
N ILE A 582 8.71 -24.56 -34.63
CA ILE A 582 8.77 -25.84 -33.91
C ILE A 582 9.60 -26.90 -34.63
N ASP A 583 9.65 -26.86 -35.97
CA ASP A 583 10.42 -27.82 -36.77
C ASP A 583 11.93 -27.57 -36.64
N LEU A 584 12.32 -26.32 -36.38
CA LEU A 584 13.71 -25.93 -36.14
C LEU A 584 14.13 -26.10 -34.68
N PHE A 585 13.20 -25.96 -33.73
CA PHE A 585 13.44 -26.04 -32.29
C PHE A 585 12.41 -26.94 -31.58
N PRO A 586 12.38 -28.25 -31.87
CA PRO A 586 11.29 -29.14 -31.43
C PRO A 586 11.22 -29.34 -29.91
N ASP A 587 12.35 -29.14 -29.22
CA ASP A 587 12.43 -29.26 -27.77
C ASP A 587 12.22 -27.93 -27.03
N ASP A 588 12.36 -26.79 -27.71
CA ASP A 588 12.35 -25.44 -27.09
C ASP A 588 11.11 -24.63 -27.47
N ILE A 589 10.39 -25.01 -28.54
CA ILE A 589 9.18 -24.30 -29.00
C ILE A 589 7.96 -25.21 -28.90
N ARG A 590 6.85 -24.66 -28.41
CA ARG A 590 5.53 -25.31 -28.41
C ARG A 590 4.47 -24.40 -29.02
N ASN A 591 3.62 -24.98 -29.85
CA ASN A 591 2.50 -24.28 -30.47
C ASN A 591 1.19 -24.58 -29.74
N TYR A 592 0.44 -23.53 -29.47
CA TYR A 592 -0.93 -23.60 -29.00
C TYR A 592 -1.82 -22.69 -29.82
N ARG A 593 -3.13 -22.92 -29.70
CA ARG A 593 -4.15 -22.19 -30.43
C ARG A 593 -5.39 -21.89 -29.61
N PHE A 594 -6.00 -20.76 -29.92
CA PHE A 594 -7.38 -20.45 -29.61
C PHE A 594 -8.19 -20.48 -30.91
N GLU A 595 -9.16 -21.38 -30.98
CA GLU A 595 -10.06 -21.52 -32.13
C GLU A 595 -11.49 -21.21 -31.73
N ALA A 596 -12.28 -20.73 -32.69
CA ALA A 596 -13.72 -20.76 -32.56
C ALA A 596 -14.27 -22.07 -33.12
N ASP A 597 -15.31 -22.57 -32.49
CA ASP A 597 -16.06 -23.71 -32.96
C ASP A 597 -17.27 -23.17 -33.75
N ILE A 598 -17.46 -23.68 -34.97
CA ILE A 598 -18.60 -23.34 -35.83
C ILE A 598 -19.59 -24.50 -35.75
N THR A 599 -20.73 -24.26 -35.10
CA THR A 599 -21.83 -25.22 -34.97
C THR A 599 -23.12 -24.52 -35.35
N ASP A 600 -23.96 -25.16 -36.16
CA ASP A 600 -25.28 -24.63 -36.56
C ASP A 600 -25.27 -23.19 -37.12
N ASN A 601 -24.23 -22.83 -37.88
CA ASN A 601 -24.02 -21.49 -38.45
C ASN A 601 -23.85 -20.38 -37.39
N GLU A 602 -23.48 -20.77 -36.16
CA GLU A 602 -23.08 -19.89 -35.07
C GLU A 602 -21.60 -20.06 -34.74
N LEU A 603 -20.93 -18.93 -34.48
CA LEU A 603 -19.54 -18.88 -34.10
C LEU A 603 -19.47 -18.81 -32.57
N THR A 604 -18.96 -19.87 -31.93
CA THR A 604 -18.78 -19.91 -30.48
C THR A 604 -17.30 -19.94 -30.12
N PHE A 605 -16.93 -19.23 -29.06
CA PHE A 605 -15.56 -19.19 -28.57
C PHE A 605 -15.48 -19.95 -27.26
N SER A 606 -14.81 -21.11 -27.27
CA SER A 606 -14.61 -21.89 -26.05
C SER A 606 -13.63 -21.26 -25.07
N TYR A 607 -12.79 -20.33 -25.54
CA TYR A 607 -11.69 -19.70 -24.79
C TYR A 607 -10.73 -20.71 -24.12
N ARG A 608 -10.68 -21.94 -24.63
CA ARG A 608 -9.77 -23.00 -24.18
C ARG A 608 -8.55 -23.06 -25.08
N LEU A 609 -7.37 -23.07 -24.47
CA LEU A 609 -6.10 -23.28 -25.13
C LEU A 609 -6.03 -24.74 -25.61
N ARG A 610 -5.77 -24.94 -26.91
CA ARG A 610 -5.59 -26.27 -27.51
C ARG A 610 -4.18 -26.39 -28.07
N PRO A 611 -3.57 -27.59 -28.10
CA PRO A 611 -2.26 -27.78 -28.73
C PRO A 611 -2.34 -27.61 -30.25
N GLY A 612 -1.24 -27.17 -30.86
CA GLY A 612 -1.09 -27.03 -32.32
C GLY A 612 -1.30 -25.59 -32.83
N ILE A 613 -1.32 -25.45 -34.15
CA ILE A 613 -1.50 -24.17 -34.85
C ILE A 613 -2.98 -24.02 -35.25
N ALA A 614 -3.50 -22.79 -35.25
CA ALA A 614 -4.86 -22.46 -35.69
C ALA A 614 -5.10 -22.88 -37.15
N GLN A 615 -6.21 -23.58 -37.38
CA GLN A 615 -6.60 -24.09 -38.71
C GLN A 615 -7.73 -23.27 -39.35
N ASN A 616 -8.62 -22.71 -38.53
CA ASN A 616 -9.82 -22.01 -39.00
C ASN A 616 -9.68 -20.49 -38.88
N MET A 617 -9.91 -19.77 -39.98
CA MET A 617 -9.96 -18.30 -40.00
C MET A 617 -11.40 -17.80 -39.85
N ASN A 618 -11.74 -17.39 -38.63
CA ASN A 618 -13.09 -16.91 -38.28
C ASN A 618 -13.55 -15.67 -39.07
N ALA A 619 -12.61 -14.86 -39.58
CA ALA A 619 -12.90 -13.62 -40.29
C ALA A 619 -13.72 -13.86 -41.56
N CYS A 620 -13.38 -14.88 -42.37
CA CYS A 620 -14.12 -15.19 -43.58
C CYS A 620 -15.55 -15.66 -43.28
N PHE A 621 -15.75 -16.42 -42.19
CA PHE A 621 -17.07 -16.84 -41.73
C PHE A 621 -17.91 -15.65 -41.26
N LEU A 622 -17.33 -14.74 -40.46
CA LEU A 622 -17.98 -13.51 -40.01
C LEU A 622 -18.35 -12.59 -41.18
N MET A 623 -17.45 -12.41 -42.14
CA MET A 623 -17.71 -11.62 -43.35
C MET A 623 -18.88 -12.20 -44.16
N LYS A 624 -18.90 -13.53 -44.37
CA LYS A 624 -20.04 -14.21 -45.02
C LYS A 624 -21.36 -14.01 -44.25
N LYS A 625 -21.35 -14.11 -42.91
CA LYS A 625 -22.54 -13.87 -42.07
C LYS A 625 -23.02 -12.41 -42.09
N MET A 626 -22.11 -11.46 -42.27
CA MET A 626 -22.41 -10.03 -42.43
C MET A 626 -22.83 -9.66 -43.87
N GLY A 627 -22.98 -10.63 -44.78
CA GLY A 627 -23.37 -10.39 -46.17
C GLY A 627 -22.24 -9.86 -47.06
N ILE A 628 -20.99 -9.92 -46.60
CA ILE A 628 -19.82 -9.52 -47.39
C ILE A 628 -19.41 -10.70 -48.27
N ALA A 629 -19.39 -10.50 -49.59
CA ALA A 629 -18.93 -11.50 -50.53
C ALA A 629 -17.41 -11.72 -50.37
N VAL A 630 -17.03 -12.84 -49.77
CA VAL A 630 -15.63 -13.27 -49.70
C VAL A 630 -15.38 -14.16 -50.91
N ALA A 631 -14.45 -13.77 -51.79
CA ALA A 631 -14.01 -14.61 -52.91
C ALA A 631 -13.37 -15.88 -52.35
N ASN A 632 -13.73 -17.03 -52.92
CA ASN A 632 -13.25 -18.36 -52.50
C ASN A 632 -11.77 -18.56 -52.80
#